data_AF-A0AAN6D1E3-F1
#
_entry.id   AF-A0AAN6D1E3-F1
#
_cell.length_a   1.000
_cell.length_b   1.000
_cell.length_c   1.000
_cell.angle_alpha   90.00
_cell.angle_beta   90.00
_cell.angle_gamma   90.00
#
_symmetry.space_group_name_H-M   'P 1'
#
loop_
_entity.id
_entity.type
_entity.pdbx_description
1 polymer ?
#
loop_
_entity_poly.entity_id
_entity_poly.type
_entity_poly.pdbx_seq_one_letter_code
_entity_poly.pdbx_strand_id
1 'polypeptide(L)'
;MEEFKDKFEKVNGVKKKERSYSKEYDRLNKIIKRGKASPDELRLAKIKRSLLPSKDPMDPDFKRLMYVRYADDFVILIIGSKKDAENIKLKIAEVLFVRCKASLNMEKTVITHIRDGFDFLGANIRKLDNRVYKVKSVTKSGKSYARKVPLKLFVTAPISKIIDKLITRGFAKRNHKNKVIATGIPRLILKDHYSIIQYYNFIIRGLLNFFSFAGNYSSLHRVF
;
A
#
# COMPACT_ATOMS: atom_id res chain seq x y z
N MET A 1 18.11 14.51 -3.44
CA MET A 1 17.46 13.41 -2.68
C MET A 1 18.27 12.12 -2.68
N GLU A 2 18.97 11.79 -3.76
CA GLU A 2 19.78 10.56 -3.84
C GLU A 2 20.94 10.53 -2.84
N GLU A 3 21.67 11.63 -2.66
CA GLU A 3 22.72 11.72 -1.64
C GLU A 3 22.20 11.50 -0.22
N PHE A 4 21.00 12.03 0.07
CA PHE A 4 20.36 11.86 1.36
C PHE A 4 19.91 10.41 1.58
N LYS A 5 19.39 9.78 0.52
CA LYS A 5 19.02 8.36 0.52
C LYS A 5 20.24 7.49 0.79
N ASP A 6 21.37 7.71 0.11
CA ASP A 6 22.57 6.90 0.32
C ASP A 6 23.12 7.00 1.75
N LYS A 7 23.12 8.20 2.33
CA LYS A 7 23.49 8.41 3.73
C LYS A 7 22.55 7.73 4.72
N PHE A 8 21.24 7.73 4.44
CA PHE A 8 20.26 7.10 5.32
C PHE A 8 20.28 5.56 5.24
N GLU A 9 20.54 5.01 4.06
CA GLU A 9 20.58 3.55 3.84
C GLU A 9 21.86 2.88 4.36
N LYS A 10 22.90 3.68 4.64
CA LYS A 10 24.15 3.23 5.25
C LYS A 10 24.07 3.40 6.77
N VAL A 11 24.08 2.28 7.49
CA VAL A 11 24.28 2.27 8.95
C VAL A 11 25.75 1.93 9.20
N ASN A 12 26.47 2.80 9.91
CA ASN A 12 27.93 2.69 10.11
C ASN A 12 28.72 2.58 8.79
N GLY A 13 28.29 3.29 7.74
CA GLY A 13 28.95 3.28 6.43
C GLY A 13 28.63 2.07 5.55
N VAL A 14 27.92 1.05 6.07
CA VAL A 14 27.59 -0.17 5.33
C VAL A 14 26.10 -0.23 5.01
N LYS A 15 25.77 -0.53 3.75
CA LYS A 15 24.41 -0.79 3.31
C LYS A 15 24.12 -2.28 3.31
N LYS A 16 23.32 -2.75 4.27
CA LYS A 16 22.88 -4.16 4.32
C LYS A 16 21.96 -4.48 3.15
N LYS A 17 22.31 -5.50 2.36
CA LYS A 17 21.45 -5.99 1.26
C LYS A 17 20.18 -6.64 1.80
N GLU A 18 20.30 -7.40 2.89
CA GLU A 18 19.21 -8.12 3.51
C GLU A 18 19.15 -7.88 5.02
N ARG A 19 17.97 -8.11 5.59
CA ARG A 19 17.78 -8.16 7.04
C ARG A 19 18.54 -9.34 7.65
N SER A 20 18.90 -9.18 8.91
CA SER A 20 19.43 -10.23 9.77
C SER A 20 18.37 -11.31 10.01
N TYR A 21 18.81 -12.53 10.33
CA TYR A 21 17.89 -13.60 10.71
C TYR A 21 17.33 -13.36 12.12
N SER A 22 16.06 -13.73 12.33
CA SER A 22 15.48 -13.72 13.67
C SER A 22 16.16 -14.78 14.52
N LYS A 23 16.70 -14.37 15.68
CA LYS A 23 17.40 -15.26 16.62
C LYS A 23 16.48 -16.41 17.08
N GLU A 24 15.21 -16.11 17.34
CA GLU A 24 14.23 -17.09 17.80
C GLU A 24 13.87 -18.09 16.70
N TYR A 25 13.68 -17.61 15.47
CA TYR A 25 13.42 -18.47 14.31
C TYR A 25 14.59 -19.43 14.04
N ASP A 26 15.83 -18.94 14.12
CA ASP A 26 17.02 -19.77 13.92
C ASP A 26 17.20 -20.82 15.04
N ARG A 27 16.91 -20.46 16.30
CA ARG A 27 16.89 -21.42 17.42
C ARG A 27 15.91 -22.57 17.17
N LEU A 28 14.67 -22.26 16.77
CA LEU A 28 13.66 -23.28 16.47
C LEU A 28 14.05 -24.14 15.27
N ASN A 29 14.65 -23.55 14.23
CA ASN A 29 15.18 -24.32 13.10
C ASN A 29 16.28 -25.29 13.51
N LYS A 30 17.18 -24.88 14.40
CA LYS A 30 18.25 -25.75 14.91
C LYS A 30 17.67 -26.93 15.70
N ILE A 31 16.66 -26.70 16.54
CA ILE A 31 15.95 -27.76 17.27
C ILE A 31 15.32 -28.76 16.30
N ILE A 32 14.59 -28.27 15.29
CA ILE A 32 13.94 -29.11 14.28
C ILE A 32 14.95 -29.91 13.45
N LYS A 33 16.07 -29.30 13.05
CA LYS A 33 17.14 -29.98 12.29
C LYS A 33 17.88 -31.02 13.11
N ARG A 34 18.07 -30.80 14.40
CA ARG A 34 18.80 -31.73 15.29
C ARG A 34 18.02 -33.01 15.53
N GLY A 35 16.68 -32.98 15.50
CA GLY A 35 15.83 -34.19 15.58
C GLY A 35 15.88 -34.96 16.92
N LYS A 36 16.61 -34.47 17.92
CA LYS A 36 16.80 -35.13 19.23
C LYS A 36 15.70 -34.85 20.26
N ALA A 37 14.69 -34.06 19.91
CA ALA A 37 13.64 -33.62 20.82
C ALA A 37 12.42 -34.55 20.75
N SER A 38 11.59 -34.55 21.80
CA SER A 38 10.36 -35.35 21.85
C SER A 38 9.43 -35.00 20.67
N PRO A 39 8.65 -35.96 20.12
CA PRO A 39 7.68 -35.69 19.05
C PRO A 39 6.76 -34.49 19.30
N ASP A 40 6.35 -34.27 20.56
CA ASP A 40 5.49 -33.15 20.95
C ASP A 40 6.22 -31.81 20.96
N GLU A 41 7.48 -31.80 21.42
CA GLU A 41 8.33 -30.60 21.39
C GLU A 41 8.65 -30.18 19.96
N LEU A 42 8.91 -31.15 19.08
CA LEU A 42 9.10 -30.89 17.64
C LEU A 42 7.84 -30.34 16.99
N ARG A 43 6.65 -30.82 17.40
CA ARG A 43 5.36 -30.29 16.93
C ARG A 43 5.15 -28.85 17.37
N LEU A 44 5.37 -28.55 18.66
CA LEU A 44 5.28 -27.19 19.21
C LEU A 44 6.29 -26.25 18.56
N ALA A 45 7.53 -26.69 18.34
CA ALA A 45 8.56 -25.90 17.66
C ALA A 45 8.18 -25.58 16.21
N LYS A 46 7.58 -26.53 15.48
CA LYS A 46 7.07 -26.31 14.11
C LYS A 46 5.94 -25.27 14.08
N ILE A 47 5.03 -25.33 15.04
CA ILE A 47 3.92 -24.37 15.17
C ILE A 47 4.48 -22.97 15.46
N LYS A 48 5.30 -22.83 16.50
CA LYS A 48 5.94 -21.55 16.87
C LYS A 48 6.74 -20.96 15.70
N ARG A 49 7.51 -21.80 14.99
CA ARG A 49 8.28 -21.37 13.81
C ARG A 49 7.40 -20.83 12.68
N SER A 50 6.23 -21.42 12.45
CA SER A 50 5.31 -20.99 11.38
C SER A 50 4.72 -19.59 11.60
N LEU A 51 4.65 -19.17 12.87
CA LEU A 51 4.16 -17.86 13.28
C LEU A 51 5.25 -16.78 13.21
N LEU A 52 6.51 -17.18 13.36
CA LEU A 52 7.65 -16.27 13.38
C LEU A 52 8.18 -15.96 11.97
N PRO A 53 8.55 -14.70 11.71
CA PRO A 53 9.27 -14.35 10.49
C PRO A 53 10.71 -14.88 10.53
N SER A 54 11.20 -15.36 9.38
CA SER A 54 12.57 -15.86 9.24
C SER A 54 13.62 -14.77 9.43
N LYS A 55 13.33 -13.56 8.94
CA LYS A 55 14.15 -12.37 9.03
C LYS A 55 13.62 -11.47 10.15
N ASP A 56 14.50 -10.74 10.82
CA ASP A 56 14.12 -9.77 11.84
C ASP A 56 13.39 -8.57 11.21
N PRO A 57 12.09 -8.34 11.52
CA PRO A 57 11.34 -7.22 10.97
C PRO A 57 11.82 -5.86 11.47
N MET A 58 12.42 -5.80 12.66
CA MET A 58 12.83 -4.58 13.35
C MET A 58 14.36 -4.43 13.41
N ASP A 59 15.07 -5.05 12.46
CA ASP A 59 16.53 -4.91 12.33
C ASP A 59 16.94 -3.43 12.22
N PRO A 60 17.62 -2.85 13.23
CA PRO A 60 17.98 -1.43 13.25
C PRO A 60 19.01 -1.05 12.18
N ASP A 61 19.78 -2.03 11.70
CA ASP A 61 20.81 -1.82 10.68
C ASP A 61 20.21 -1.83 9.26
N PHE A 62 18.97 -2.30 9.11
CA PHE A 62 18.30 -2.37 7.81
C PHE A 62 17.39 -1.16 7.60
N LYS A 63 17.96 -0.09 7.04
CA LYS A 63 17.23 1.11 6.66
C LYS A 63 17.09 1.24 5.15
N ARG A 64 15.90 1.60 4.67
CA ARG A 64 15.63 1.91 3.25
C ARG A 64 14.78 3.14 3.11
N LEU A 65 15.05 3.94 2.09
CA LEU A 65 14.27 5.14 1.78
C LEU A 65 13.90 5.16 0.30
N MET A 66 12.61 5.27 0.03
CA MET A 66 12.08 5.42 -1.31
C MET A 66 11.39 6.78 -1.42
N TYR A 67 11.75 7.52 -2.45
CA TYR A 67 11.16 8.82 -2.76
C TYR A 67 10.35 8.71 -4.04
N VAL A 68 9.11 9.19 -4.01
CA VAL A 68 8.21 9.27 -5.17
C VAL A 68 7.62 10.66 -5.20
N ARG A 69 7.67 11.34 -6.36
CA ARG A 69 7.12 12.68 -6.57
C ARG A 69 6.29 12.73 -7.84
N TYR A 70 5.20 13.48 -7.79
CA TYR A 70 4.36 13.83 -8.93
C TYR A 70 3.94 15.29 -8.80
N ALA A 71 4.38 16.15 -9.73
CA ALA A 71 4.24 17.60 -9.62
C ALA A 71 4.68 18.10 -8.23
N ASP A 72 3.79 18.67 -7.43
CA ASP A 72 4.09 19.16 -6.07
C ASP A 72 3.83 18.14 -4.96
N ASP A 73 3.12 17.05 -5.26
CA ASP A 73 2.82 15.98 -4.31
C ASP A 73 3.95 14.96 -4.27
N PHE A 74 4.46 14.64 -3.09
CA PHE A 74 5.49 13.62 -2.91
C PHE A 74 5.24 12.75 -1.69
N VAL A 75 5.75 11.52 -1.76
CA VAL A 75 5.67 10.52 -0.69
C VAL A 75 7.06 9.94 -0.46
N ILE A 76 7.39 9.75 0.81
CA ILE A 76 8.63 9.12 1.24
C ILE A 76 8.28 7.88 2.03
N LEU A 77 8.66 6.71 1.50
CA LEU A 77 8.52 5.45 2.21
C LEU A 77 9.82 5.12 2.91
N ILE A 78 9.72 4.86 4.21
CA ILE A 78 10.86 4.60 5.08
C ILE A 78 10.69 3.20 5.68
N ILE A 79 11.73 2.39 5.55
CA ILE A 79 11.93 1.22 6.39
C ILE A 79 12.88 1.69 7.49
N GLY A 80 12.35 1.90 8.70
CA GLY A 80 13.07 2.47 9.84
C GLY A 80 12.12 2.76 11.00
N SER A 81 12.61 3.46 12.01
CA SER A 81 11.81 3.85 13.19
C SER A 81 10.93 5.07 12.92
N LYS A 82 9.92 5.31 13.76
CA LYS A 82 9.11 6.54 13.70
C LYS A 82 9.97 7.80 13.90
N LYS A 83 10.98 7.73 14.79
CA LYS A 83 11.93 8.82 15.03
C LYS A 83 12.76 9.15 13.79
N ASP A 84 13.15 8.14 13.01
CA ASP A 84 13.81 8.36 11.72
C ASP A 84 12.91 9.16 10.78
N ALA A 85 11.61 8.84 10.72
CA ALA A 85 10.64 9.56 9.88
C ALA A 85 10.44 11.02 10.31
N GLU A 86 10.38 11.29 11.62
CA GLU A 86 10.28 12.65 12.17
C GLU A 86 11.52 13.48 11.84
N ASN A 87 12.72 12.90 12.01
CA ASN A 87 13.98 13.55 11.63
C ASN A 87 14.05 13.86 10.13
N ILE A 88 13.58 12.93 9.30
CA ILE A 88 13.53 13.13 7.85
C ILE A 88 12.57 14.26 7.49
N LYS A 89 11.38 14.32 8.12
CA LYS A 89 10.40 15.39 7.93
C LYS A 89 11.01 16.77 8.20
N LEU A 90 11.73 16.92 9.31
CA LEU A 90 12.39 18.19 9.66
C LEU A 90 13.48 18.58 8.65
N LYS A 91 14.36 17.64 8.29
CA LYS A 91 15.42 17.90 7.30
C LYS A 91 14.88 18.29 5.93
N ILE A 92 13.75 17.72 5.52
CA ILE A 92 13.11 18.10 4.25
C ILE A 92 12.54 19.50 4.32
N ALA A 93 11.91 19.87 5.45
CA ALA A 93 11.40 21.22 5.64
C ALA A 93 12.53 22.26 5.56
N GLU A 94 13.67 21.97 6.18
CA GLU A 94 14.88 22.80 6.11
C GLU A 94 15.40 22.92 4.67
N VAL A 95 15.58 21.80 3.96
CA VAL A 95 16.07 21.81 2.58
C VAL A 95 15.13 22.55 1.63
N LEU A 96 13.82 22.39 1.78
CA LEU A 96 12.82 23.10 0.98
C LEU A 96 12.87 24.61 1.24
N PHE A 97 13.03 25.01 2.50
CA PHE A 97 13.12 26.42 2.86
C PHE A 97 14.41 27.05 2.31
N VAL A 98 15.56 26.40 2.52
CA VAL A 98 16.87 26.93 2.10
C VAL A 98 17.00 27.00 0.58
N ARG A 99 16.59 25.95 -0.15
CA ARG A 99 16.82 25.86 -1.61
C ARG A 99 15.69 26.45 -2.44
N CYS A 100 14.45 26.26 -2.01
CA CYS A 100 13.27 26.61 -2.81
C CYS A 100 12.48 27.78 -2.22
N LYS A 101 12.85 28.29 -1.03
CA LYS A 101 12.09 29.29 -0.27
C LYS A 101 10.63 28.88 -0.04
N ALA A 102 10.37 27.58 -0.02
CA ALA A 102 9.04 27.01 0.14
C ALA A 102 8.88 26.45 1.56
N SER A 103 7.77 26.78 2.22
CA SER A 103 7.42 26.25 3.54
C SER A 103 6.63 24.96 3.41
N LEU A 104 7.06 23.91 4.12
CA LEU A 104 6.30 22.67 4.22
C LEU A 104 5.09 22.88 5.15
N ASN A 105 3.88 22.51 4.69
CA ASN A 105 2.72 22.49 5.56
C ASN A 105 2.81 21.30 6.54
N MET A 106 3.12 21.59 7.80
CA MET A 106 3.37 20.57 8.82
C MET A 106 2.12 19.80 9.23
N GLU A 107 0.94 20.43 9.15
CA GLU A 107 -0.36 19.85 9.49
C GLU A 107 -0.84 18.86 8.41
N LYS A 108 -0.66 19.22 7.14
CA LYS A 108 -0.99 18.33 6.01
C LYS A 108 -0.03 17.14 5.91
N THR A 109 1.22 17.31 6.36
CA THR A 109 2.24 16.26 6.25
C THR A 109 2.13 15.27 7.41
N VAL A 110 1.33 14.22 7.24
CA VAL A 110 1.11 13.21 8.26
C VAL A 110 2.09 12.04 8.12
N ILE A 111 2.68 11.61 9.23
CA ILE A 111 3.46 10.37 9.30
C ILE A 111 2.49 9.24 9.66
N THR A 112 2.19 8.35 8.70
CA THR A 112 1.31 7.20 8.91
C THR A 112 2.07 5.88 8.79
N HIS A 113 1.60 4.86 9.50
CA HIS A 113 2.11 3.51 9.29
C HIS A 113 1.49 2.90 8.04
N ILE A 114 2.28 2.14 7.27
CA ILE A 114 1.85 1.63 5.96
C ILE A 114 0.61 0.71 6.01
N ARG A 115 0.28 0.14 7.18
CA ARG A 115 -0.92 -0.69 7.37
C ARG A 115 -2.21 0.16 7.43
N ASP A 116 -2.14 1.34 8.03
CA ASP A 116 -3.27 2.27 8.11
C ASP A 116 -3.53 2.87 6.72
N GLY A 117 -2.46 3.00 5.95
CA GLY A 117 -2.49 3.48 4.58
C GLY A 117 -2.36 4.99 4.47
N PHE A 118 -2.27 5.46 3.24
CA PHE A 118 -2.23 6.89 2.91
C PHE A 118 -2.82 7.11 1.52
N ASP A 119 -3.28 8.34 1.27
CA ASP A 119 -3.81 8.73 -0.03
C ASP A 119 -2.69 9.41 -0.85
N PHE A 120 -2.56 9.00 -2.11
CA PHE A 120 -1.62 9.60 -3.06
C PHE A 120 -2.23 9.56 -4.47
N LEU A 121 -2.25 10.69 -5.17
CA LEU A 121 -2.83 10.84 -6.51
C LEU A 121 -4.28 10.33 -6.63
N GLY A 122 -5.07 10.50 -5.57
CA GLY A 122 -6.47 10.06 -5.53
C GLY A 122 -6.67 8.56 -5.33
N ALA A 123 -5.60 7.78 -5.15
CA ALA A 123 -5.66 6.37 -4.76
C ALA A 123 -5.24 6.18 -3.30
N ASN A 124 -5.83 5.18 -2.63
CA ASN A 124 -5.43 4.78 -1.29
C ASN A 124 -4.43 3.62 -1.37
N ILE A 125 -3.25 3.82 -0.80
CA ILE A 125 -2.15 2.86 -0.79
C ILE A 125 -1.99 2.33 0.63
N ARG A 126 -2.10 1.01 0.79
CA ARG A 126 -1.90 0.34 2.09
C ARG A 126 -1.24 -1.00 1.97
N LYS A 127 -0.60 -1.45 3.03
CA LYS A 127 -0.10 -2.81 3.16
C LYS A 127 -1.19 -3.68 3.77
N LEU A 128 -1.65 -4.66 3.00
CA LEU A 128 -2.58 -5.66 3.51
C LEU A 128 -1.83 -6.68 4.36
N ASP A 129 -2.41 -7.10 5.49
CA ASP A 129 -1.83 -8.17 6.30
C ASP A 129 -1.76 -9.50 5.54
N ASN A 130 -0.92 -10.42 6.03
CA ASN A 130 -0.57 -11.70 5.42
C ASN A 130 -1.82 -12.49 4.99
N ARG A 131 -2.33 -12.22 3.78
CA ARG A 131 -3.27 -13.12 3.13
C ARG A 131 -2.46 -14.34 2.71
N VAL A 132 -2.70 -15.45 3.40
CA VAL A 132 -2.32 -16.75 2.89
C VAL A 132 -3.20 -17.02 1.68
N TYR A 133 -2.77 -16.56 0.51
CA TYR A 133 -3.35 -17.05 -0.72
C TYR A 133 -2.99 -18.53 -0.80
N LYS A 134 -3.99 -19.43 -0.81
CA LYS A 134 -3.79 -20.77 -1.34
C LYS A 134 -3.62 -20.62 -2.86
N VAL A 135 -2.45 -20.16 -3.29
CA VAL A 135 -2.10 -20.22 -4.72
C VAL A 135 -1.97 -21.69 -5.04
N LYS A 136 -2.89 -22.24 -5.85
CA LYS A 136 -2.72 -23.56 -6.46
C LYS A 136 -1.64 -23.45 -7.53
N SER A 137 -0.38 -23.32 -7.11
CA SER A 137 0.75 -23.46 -8.03
C SER A 137 0.94 -24.96 -8.24
N VAL A 138 0.77 -25.39 -9.47
CA VAL A 138 0.94 -26.78 -9.89
C VAL A 138 2.42 -26.98 -10.17
N THR A 139 3.06 -27.91 -9.46
CA THR A 139 4.42 -28.35 -9.81
C THR A 139 4.40 -29.02 -11.19
N LYS A 140 5.55 -29.17 -11.88
CA LYS A 140 5.62 -29.95 -13.14
C LYS A 140 5.04 -31.38 -12.98
N SER A 141 5.00 -31.89 -11.76
CA SER A 141 4.46 -33.18 -11.34
C SER A 141 3.00 -33.15 -10.83
N GLY A 142 2.24 -32.08 -11.10
CA GLY A 142 0.80 -32.02 -10.85
C GLY A 142 0.38 -31.74 -9.39
N LYS A 143 1.31 -31.75 -8.44
CA LYS A 143 0.98 -31.50 -7.02
C LYS A 143 0.79 -30.00 -6.77
N SER A 144 -0.38 -29.65 -6.22
CA SER A 144 -0.70 -28.29 -5.77
C SER A 144 -0.20 -28.07 -4.34
N TYR A 145 0.45 -26.94 -4.07
CA TYR A 145 0.88 -26.56 -2.72
C TYR A 145 0.46 -25.13 -2.41
N ALA A 146 0.03 -24.88 -1.17
CA ALA A 146 -0.30 -23.53 -0.72
C ALA A 146 0.98 -22.74 -0.40
N ARG A 147 1.18 -21.59 -1.05
CA ARG A 147 2.31 -20.69 -0.79
C ARG A 147 1.83 -19.41 -0.09
N LYS A 148 2.46 -19.05 1.03
CA LYS A 148 2.32 -17.70 1.60
C LYS A 148 2.95 -16.70 0.61
N VAL A 149 2.14 -15.85 -0.01
CA VAL A 149 2.62 -14.80 -0.93
C VAL A 149 3.14 -13.64 -0.08
N PRO A 150 4.32 -13.05 -0.40
CA PRO A 150 4.82 -11.90 0.33
C PRO A 150 3.84 -10.72 0.26
N LEU A 151 3.82 -9.94 1.34
CA LEU A 151 3.02 -8.74 1.53
C LEU A 151 3.30 -7.73 0.41
N LYS A 152 2.38 -7.55 -0.53
CA LYS A 152 2.44 -6.50 -1.55
C LYS A 152 1.74 -5.24 -1.04
N LEU A 153 2.26 -4.08 -1.42
CA LEU A 153 1.49 -2.85 -1.34
C LEU A 153 0.24 -3.00 -2.21
N PHE A 154 -0.91 -2.69 -1.65
CA PHE A 154 -2.19 -2.77 -2.31
C PHE A 154 -2.68 -1.36 -2.57
N VAL A 155 -2.86 -1.04 -3.85
CA VAL A 155 -3.36 0.25 -4.31
C VAL A 155 -4.84 0.10 -4.60
N THR A 156 -5.66 0.98 -4.06
CA THR A 156 -7.11 0.93 -4.19
C THR A 156 -7.70 2.26 -4.62
N ALA A 157 -8.73 2.19 -5.47
CA ALA A 157 -9.57 3.32 -5.77
C ALA A 157 -10.52 3.56 -4.58
N PRO A 158 -10.57 4.78 -4.01
CA PRO A 158 -11.47 5.10 -2.90
C PRO A 158 -12.90 5.27 -3.42
N ILE A 159 -13.63 4.16 -3.56
CA ILE A 159 -14.98 4.11 -4.14
C ILE A 159 -15.95 5.07 -3.42
N SER A 160 -15.89 5.14 -2.09
CA SER A 160 -16.72 6.07 -1.31
C SER A 160 -16.50 7.53 -1.73
N LYS A 161 -15.25 7.97 -1.79
CA LYS A 161 -14.90 9.34 -2.20
C LYS A 161 -15.29 9.63 -3.66
N ILE A 162 -15.21 8.63 -4.54
CA ILE A 162 -15.64 8.76 -5.95
C ILE A 162 -17.16 8.94 -6.01
N ILE A 163 -17.92 8.13 -5.28
CA ILE A 163 -19.38 8.25 -5.19
C ILE A 163 -19.78 9.60 -4.62
N ASP A 164 -19.11 10.08 -3.56
CA ASP A 164 -19.40 11.39 -2.98
C ASP A 164 -19.15 12.51 -4.00
N LYS A 165 -18.07 12.45 -4.78
CA LYS A 165 -17.84 13.39 -5.89
C LYS A 165 -18.91 13.31 -6.97
N LEU A 166 -19.40 12.11 -7.31
CA LEU A 166 -20.50 11.93 -8.27
C LEU A 166 -21.80 12.55 -7.76
N ILE A 167 -22.08 12.43 -6.45
CA ILE A 167 -23.24 13.06 -5.81
C ILE A 167 -23.12 14.58 -5.85
N THR A 168 -21.97 15.15 -5.45
CA THR A 168 -21.73 16.60 -5.50
C THR A 168 -21.86 17.15 -6.92
N ARG A 169 -21.48 16.38 -7.95
CA ARG A 169 -21.59 16.76 -9.37
C ARG A 169 -22.99 16.52 -9.96
N GLY A 170 -23.92 15.95 -9.20
CA GLY A 170 -25.32 15.72 -9.59
C GLY A 170 -25.57 14.45 -10.41
N PHE A 171 -24.61 13.53 -10.51
CA PHE A 171 -24.79 12.25 -11.23
C PHE A 171 -25.56 11.20 -10.40
N ALA A 172 -25.57 11.36 -9.08
CA ALA A 172 -26.24 10.44 -8.17
C ALA A 172 -26.85 11.19 -6.99
N LYS A 173 -27.86 10.61 -6.36
CA LYS A 173 -28.49 11.12 -5.13
C LYS A 173 -28.59 9.99 -4.11
N ARG A 174 -28.54 10.34 -2.82
CA ARG A 174 -28.83 9.40 -1.74
C ARG A 174 -30.33 9.45 -1.44
N ASN A 175 -30.97 8.29 -1.43
CA ASN A 175 -32.36 8.18 -0.98
C ASN A 175 -32.43 8.25 0.56
N HIS A 176 -33.63 8.33 1.12
CA HIS A 176 -33.88 8.31 2.59
C HIS A 176 -33.27 7.09 3.30
N LYS A 177 -33.06 5.98 2.58
CA LYS A 177 -32.38 4.76 3.08
C LYS A 177 -30.85 4.77 2.86
N ASN A 178 -30.23 5.92 2.58
CA ASN A 178 -28.80 6.08 2.24
C ASN A 178 -28.29 5.25 1.05
N LYS A 179 -29.18 4.68 0.23
CA LYS A 179 -28.80 4.02 -1.03
C LYS A 179 -28.55 5.07 -2.11
N VAL A 180 -27.48 4.86 -2.88
CA VAL A 180 -27.10 5.72 -4.00
C VAL A 180 -27.94 5.34 -5.22
N ILE A 181 -28.66 6.30 -5.78
CA ILE A 181 -29.49 6.15 -6.98
C ILE A 181 -28.93 7.08 -8.06
N ALA A 182 -28.76 6.56 -9.27
CA ALA A 182 -28.35 7.36 -10.42
C ALA A 182 -29.41 8.41 -10.74
N THR A 183 -28.98 9.64 -11.02
CA THR A 183 -29.89 10.75 -11.35
C THR A 183 -29.50 11.33 -12.71
N GLY A 184 -30.50 11.61 -13.54
CA GLY A 184 -30.30 12.31 -14.80
C GLY A 184 -29.86 13.74 -14.57
N ILE A 185 -28.87 14.21 -15.33
CA ILE A 185 -28.39 15.59 -15.21
C ILE A 185 -29.29 16.50 -16.06
N PRO A 186 -29.95 17.52 -15.46
CA PRO A 186 -30.88 18.37 -16.18
C PRO A 186 -30.27 19.11 -17.38
N ARG A 187 -28.98 19.47 -17.30
CA ARG A 187 -28.26 20.18 -18.38
C ARG A 187 -28.07 19.37 -19.67
N LEU A 188 -28.33 18.07 -19.64
CA LEU A 188 -28.20 17.19 -20.80
C LEU A 188 -29.55 16.91 -21.48
N ILE A 189 -30.67 17.42 -20.94
CA ILE A 189 -32.03 17.13 -21.46
C ILE A 189 -32.20 17.61 -22.90
N LEU A 190 -31.61 18.76 -23.26
CA LEU A 190 -31.72 19.35 -24.61
C LEU A 190 -30.73 18.77 -25.63
N LYS A 191 -29.96 17.73 -25.28
CA LYS A 191 -28.98 17.11 -26.19
C LYS A 191 -29.56 15.87 -26.86
N ASP A 192 -29.05 15.55 -28.05
CA ASP A 192 -29.41 14.32 -28.75
C ASP A 192 -29.09 13.08 -27.91
N HIS A 193 -29.91 12.04 -28.05
CA HIS A 193 -29.74 10.78 -27.31
C HIS A 193 -28.31 10.21 -27.46
N TYR A 194 -27.76 10.25 -28.69
CA TYR A 194 -26.40 9.80 -28.96
C TYR A 194 -25.37 10.59 -28.13
N SER A 195 -25.47 11.92 -28.15
CA SER A 195 -24.58 12.82 -27.42
C SER A 195 -24.66 12.61 -25.90
N ILE A 196 -25.86 12.36 -25.38
CA ILE A 196 -26.06 12.03 -23.95
C ILE A 196 -25.32 10.74 -23.60
N ILE A 197 -25.56 9.65 -24.36
CA ILE A 197 -24.92 8.35 -24.12
C ILE A 197 -23.40 8.45 -24.23
N GLN A 198 -22.91 9.17 -25.24
CA GLN A 198 -21.47 9.37 -25.45
C GLN A 198 -20.82 10.12 -24.28
N TYR A 199 -21.49 11.16 -23.74
CA TYR A 199 -21.00 11.92 -22.60
C TYR A 199 -20.87 11.07 -21.34
N TYR A 200 -21.90 10.27 -21.00
CA TYR A 200 -21.83 9.36 -19.85
C TYR A 200 -20.73 8.31 -20.03
N ASN A 201 -20.64 7.70 -21.21
CA ASN A 201 -19.60 6.72 -21.52
C ASN A 201 -18.19 7.30 -21.44
N PHE A 202 -18.00 8.55 -21.87
CA PHE A 202 -16.70 9.23 -21.78
C PHE A 202 -16.25 9.39 -20.33
N ILE A 203 -17.16 9.78 -19.44
CA ILE A 203 -16.87 9.94 -18.01
C ILE A 203 -16.55 8.59 -17.36
N ILE A 204 -17.37 7.58 -17.62
CA ILE A 204 -17.18 6.23 -17.07
C ILE A 204 -15.82 5.68 -17.52
N ARG A 205 -15.53 5.73 -18.82
CA ARG A 205 -14.24 5.29 -19.37
C ARG A 205 -13.08 6.09 -18.80
N GLY A 206 -13.21 7.40 -18.64
CA GLY A 206 -12.19 8.25 -18.04
C GLY A 206 -11.86 7.83 -16.60
N LEU A 207 -12.87 7.57 -15.78
CA LEU A 207 -12.70 7.10 -14.40
C LEU A 207 -12.10 5.70 -14.33
N LEU A 208 -12.58 4.77 -15.16
CA LEU A 208 -12.06 3.40 -15.23
C LEU A 208 -10.61 3.38 -15.71
N ASN A 209 -10.27 4.17 -16.74
CA ASN A 209 -8.91 4.27 -17.25
C ASN A 209 -7.96 4.86 -16.22
N PHE A 210 -8.37 5.92 -15.53
CA PHE A 210 -7.58 6.53 -14.46
C PHE A 210 -7.28 5.53 -13.35
N PHE A 211 -8.26 4.72 -12.92
CA PHE A 211 -8.08 3.72 -11.86
C PHE A 211 -7.74 2.31 -12.37
N SER A 212 -7.25 2.17 -13.60
CA SER A 212 -6.87 0.87 -14.18
C SER A 212 -5.80 0.12 -13.37
N PHE A 213 -4.95 0.87 -12.64
CA PHE A 213 -3.92 0.31 -11.76
C PHE A 213 -4.45 -0.18 -10.40
N ALA A 214 -5.71 0.08 -10.06
CA ALA A 214 -6.26 -0.23 -8.75
C ALA A 214 -6.56 -1.73 -8.58
N GLY A 215 -6.12 -2.33 -7.49
CA GLY A 215 -6.34 -3.76 -7.20
C GLY A 215 -7.81 -4.11 -6.94
N ASN A 216 -8.67 -3.13 -6.68
CA ASN A 216 -10.12 -3.27 -6.55
C ASN A 216 -10.89 -2.85 -7.83
N TYR A 217 -10.25 -2.90 -8.99
CA TYR A 217 -10.87 -2.53 -10.28
C TYR A 217 -12.22 -3.22 -10.53
N SER A 218 -12.34 -4.52 -10.23
CA SER A 218 -13.61 -5.25 -10.39
C SER A 218 -14.74 -4.67 -9.52
N SER A 219 -14.43 -4.21 -8.31
CA SER A 219 -15.42 -3.54 -7.45
C SER A 219 -15.77 -2.16 -7.99
N LEU A 220 -14.81 -1.42 -8.54
CA LEU A 220 -15.05 -0.11 -9.17
C LEU A 220 -15.94 -0.26 -10.42
N HIS A 221 -15.69 -1.26 -11.25
CA HIS A 221 -16.48 -1.52 -12.45
C HIS A 221 -17.94 -1.87 -12.12
N ARG A 222 -18.25 -2.42 -10.95
CA ARG A 222 -19.64 -2.70 -10.55
C ARG A 222 -20.42 -1.45 -10.13
N VAL A 223 -19.74 -0.34 -9.90
CA VAL A 223 -20.37 0.92 -9.47
C VAL A 223 -20.95 1.68 -10.66
N PHE A 224 -20.40 1.47 -11.86
CA PHE A 224 -20.82 2.07 -13.13
C PHE A 224 -21.60 1.05 -13.96
#